data_AF-A0A1J3ESJ5-F1
#
_entry.id   AF-A0A1J3ESJ5-F1
#
_cell.length_a   1.000
_cell.length_b   1.000
_cell.length_c   1.000
_cell.angle_alpha   90.00
_cell.angle_beta   90.00
_cell.angle_gamma   90.00
#
_symmetry.space_group_name_H-M   'P 1'
#
loop_
_entity.id
_entity.type
_entity.pdbx_description
1 polymer ?
#
loop_
_entity_poly.entity_id
_entity_poly.type
_entity_poly.pdbx_seq_one_letter_code
_entity_poly.pdbx_strand_id
1 'polypeptide(L)'
;VKRFQEDQAVLAILQSSLDISVLEAYSYCEKAKELWDTLKNVFGNVSNLTRVFEVRRAINNLAQEDMEFNFFFGKFRSLWAELEMLRPPTLDAVVLNERREQDKVFALL
;
A
#
# COMPACT_ATOMS: atom_id res chain seq x y z
N VAL A 1 13.55 18.35 28.65
CA VAL A 1 12.37 17.98 29.49
C VAL A 1 11.07 18.29 28.76
N LYS A 2 10.73 19.56 28.47
CA LYS A 2 9.47 19.93 27.79
C LYS A 2 9.26 19.25 26.42
N ARG A 3 10.24 19.31 25.52
CA ARG A 3 10.17 18.66 24.19
C ARG A 3 9.97 17.15 24.24
N PHE A 4 10.54 16.49 25.25
CA PHE A 4 10.39 15.05 25.44
C PHE A 4 8.95 14.73 25.88
N GLN A 5 8.40 15.50 26.81
CA GLN A 5 7.00 15.34 27.24
C GLN A 5 6.02 15.62 26.10
N GLU A 6 6.28 16.63 25.27
CA GLU A 6 5.48 16.93 24.08
C GLU A 6 5.52 15.77 23.08
N ASP A 7 6.70 15.21 22.79
CA ASP A 7 6.85 14.05 21.89
C ASP A 7 6.09 12.82 22.41
N GLN A 8 6.18 12.51 23.71
CA GLN A 8 5.45 11.40 24.33
C GLN A 8 3.94 11.61 24.31
N ALA A 9 3.46 12.84 24.48
CA ALA A 9 2.04 13.15 24.38
C ALA A 9 1.52 12.92 22.95
N VAL A 10 2.26 13.36 21.93
CA VAL A 10 1.90 13.11 20.53
C VAL A 10 1.94 11.62 20.20
N LEU A 11 2.94 10.89 20.71
CA LEU A 11 3.05 9.45 20.52
C LEU A 11 1.82 8.72 21.08
N ALA A 12 1.40 9.05 22.30
CA ALA A 12 0.23 8.45 22.92
C ALA A 12 -1.06 8.75 22.13
N ILE A 13 -1.21 9.98 21.63
CA ILE A 13 -2.35 10.35 20.77
C ILE A 13 -2.36 9.49 19.50
N LEU A 14 -1.22 9.36 18.81
CA LEU A 14 -1.11 8.53 17.62
C LEU A 14 -1.45 7.07 17.94
N GLN A 15 -0.86 6.49 18.97
CA GLN A 15 -1.13 5.11 19.40
C GLN A 15 -2.59 4.87 19.75
N SER A 16 -3.25 5.81 20.43
CA SER A 16 -4.67 5.71 20.80
C SER A 16 -5.62 5.76 19.60
N SER A 17 -5.16 6.26 18.46
CA SER A 17 -5.94 6.34 17.22
C SER A 17 -5.86 5.09 16.34
N LEU A 18 -4.97 4.15 16.69
CA LEU A 18 -4.75 2.92 15.92
C LEU A 18 -5.71 1.82 16.36
N ASP A 19 -6.14 1.00 15.40
CA ASP A 19 -6.73 -0.30 15.70
C ASP A 19 -5.74 -1.17 16.48
N ILE A 20 -6.26 -2.04 17.36
CA ILE A 20 -5.45 -2.84 18.29
C ILE A 20 -4.37 -3.64 17.54
N SER A 21 -4.72 -4.26 16.41
CA SER A 21 -3.78 -5.05 15.60
C SER A 21 -2.64 -4.21 15.01
N VAL A 22 -2.91 -2.95 14.66
CA VAL A 22 -1.90 -2.01 14.15
C VAL A 22 -1.04 -1.50 15.31
N LEU A 23 -1.65 -1.17 16.44
CA LEU A 23 -0.92 -0.76 17.64
C LEU A 23 0.09 -1.81 18.10
N GLU A 24 -0.32 -3.08 18.17
CA GLU A 24 0.57 -4.19 18.56
C GLU A 24 1.77 -4.36 17.61
N ALA A 25 1.56 -4.19 16.31
CA ALA A 25 2.61 -4.31 15.31
C ALA A 25 3.66 -3.19 15.39
N TYR A 26 3.30 -2.01 15.91
CA TYR A 26 4.17 -0.82 15.93
C TYR A 26 4.42 -0.27 17.34
N SER A 27 4.13 -1.04 18.39
CA SER A 27 4.30 -0.61 19.79
C SER A 27 5.76 -0.37 20.18
N TYR A 28 6.72 -0.84 19.36
CA TYR A 28 8.16 -0.66 19.57
C TYR A 28 8.65 0.77 19.27
N CYS A 29 7.86 1.60 18.57
CA CYS A 29 8.27 2.96 18.24
C CYS A 29 8.26 3.86 19.50
N GLU A 30 9.41 4.44 19.84
CA GLU A 30 9.57 5.25 21.06
C GLU A 30 9.35 6.75 20.83
N LYS A 31 9.34 7.19 19.56
CA LYS A 31 9.18 8.59 19.18
C LYS A 31 7.97 8.77 18.27
N ALA A 32 7.23 9.86 18.46
CA ALA A 32 6.06 10.18 17.64
C ALA A 32 6.39 10.24 16.14
N LYS A 33 7.54 10.84 15.80
CA LYS A 33 8.01 10.94 14.42
C LYS A 33 8.30 9.57 13.80
N GLU A 34 8.88 8.65 14.57
CA GLU A 34 9.22 7.31 14.11
C GLU A 34 7.96 6.50 13.81
N LEU A 35 6.97 6.56 14.72
CA LEU A 35 5.68 5.92 14.50
C LEU A 35 4.99 6.51 13.26
N TRP A 36 4.94 7.84 13.16
CA TRP A 36 4.31 8.52 12.02
C TRP A 36 4.98 8.17 10.68
N ASP A 37 6.31 8.22 10.60
CA ASP A 37 7.04 7.93 9.37
C ASP A 37 6.83 6.45 8.97
N THR A 38 6.82 5.52 9.94
CA THR A 38 6.51 4.09 9.70
C THR A 38 5.09 3.91 9.16
N LEU A 39 4.08 4.47 9.84
CA LEU A 39 2.69 4.39 9.42
C LEU A 39 2.49 5.03 8.04
N LYS A 40 3.14 6.15 7.76
CA LYS A 40 3.10 6.80 6.45
C LYS A 40 3.74 5.95 5.36
N ASN A 41 4.82 5.25 5.65
CA ASN A 41 5.46 4.35 4.68
C ASN A 41 4.59 3.13 4.38
N VAL A 42 3.88 2.60 5.38
CA VAL A 42 3.04 1.39 5.23
C VAL A 42 1.65 1.73 4.68
N PHE A 43 1.01 2.75 5.23
CA PHE A 43 -0.40 3.10 4.98
C PHE A 43 -0.60 4.45 4.28
N GLY A 44 0.43 5.29 4.17
CA GLY A 44 0.32 6.67 3.66
C GLY A 44 -0.03 6.77 2.17
N ASN A 45 -0.25 5.62 1.50
CA ASN A 45 -0.80 5.51 0.16
C ASN A 45 -0.10 6.38 -0.90
N VAL A 46 1.20 6.69 -0.68
CA VAL A 46 1.98 7.65 -1.47
C VAL A 46 2.09 7.23 -2.95
N SER A 47 1.89 5.94 -3.23
CA SER A 47 1.94 5.34 -4.58
C SER A 47 0.67 4.58 -4.97
N ASN A 48 -0.46 4.77 -4.26
CA ASN A 48 -1.68 3.96 -4.42
C ASN A 48 -1.39 2.45 -4.37
N LEU A 49 -0.45 2.06 -3.50
CA LEU A 49 0.13 0.72 -3.48
C LEU A 49 -0.92 -0.38 -3.25
N THR A 50 -1.84 -0.12 -2.32
CA THR A 50 -2.99 -1.00 -2.04
C THR A 50 -3.84 -1.19 -3.30
N ARG A 51 -4.09 -0.11 -4.05
CA ARG A 51 -4.88 -0.18 -5.28
C ARG A 51 -4.17 -0.96 -6.38
N VAL A 52 -2.85 -0.80 -6.51
CA VAL A 52 -2.04 -1.61 -7.43
C VAL A 52 -2.19 -3.10 -7.11
N PHE A 53 -2.09 -3.47 -5.84
CA PHE A 53 -2.26 -4.86 -5.40
C PHE A 53 -3.65 -5.40 -5.77
N GLU A 54 -4.71 -4.66 -5.42
CA GLU A 54 -6.09 -5.04 -5.73
C GLU A 54 -6.32 -5.24 -7.23
N VAL A 55 -5.83 -4.31 -8.06
CA VAL A 55 -5.98 -4.40 -9.52
C VAL A 55 -5.19 -5.58 -10.08
N ARG A 56 -3.94 -5.81 -9.64
CA ARG A 56 -3.15 -6.99 -10.07
C ARG A 56 -3.84 -8.29 -9.67
N ARG A 57 -4.37 -8.37 -8.44
CA ARG A 57 -5.11 -9.53 -7.95
C ARG A 57 -6.39 -9.76 -8.76
N ALA A 58 -7.13 -8.69 -9.06
CA ALA A 58 -8.32 -8.76 -9.90
C ALA A 58 -8.00 -9.26 -11.31
N ILE A 59 -6.90 -8.80 -11.94
CA ILE A 59 -6.44 -9.29 -13.24
C ILE A 59 -6.07 -10.77 -13.17
N ASN A 60 -5.28 -11.18 -12.17
CA ASN A 60 -4.83 -12.57 -12.03
C ASN A 60 -5.98 -13.56 -11.77
N ASN A 61 -7.02 -13.10 -11.07
CA ASN A 61 -8.20 -13.90 -10.77
C ASN A 61 -9.29 -13.76 -11.84
N LEU A 62 -9.11 -12.92 -12.87
CA LEU A 62 -10.10 -12.72 -13.91
C LEU A 62 -10.15 -13.95 -14.81
N ALA A 63 -11.22 -14.73 -14.69
CA ALA A 63 -11.54 -15.83 -15.57
C ALA A 63 -12.72 -15.44 -16.49
N GLN A 64 -12.75 -15.99 -17.71
CA GLN A 64 -13.87 -15.76 -18.62
C GLN A 64 -15.14 -16.43 -18.10
N GLU A 65 -15.04 -17.64 -17.56
CA GLU A 65 -16.19 -18.43 -17.09
C GLU A 65 -17.29 -18.45 -18.15
N ASP A 66 -18.53 -18.17 -17.76
CA ASP A 66 -19.70 -18.10 -18.64
C ASP A 66 -19.91 -16.69 -19.26
N MET A 67 -18.95 -15.75 -19.11
CA MET A 67 -19.06 -14.43 -19.74
C MET A 67 -18.80 -14.49 -21.24
N GLU A 68 -19.61 -13.72 -21.97
CA GLU A 68 -19.35 -13.35 -23.36
C GLU A 68 -17.97 -12.72 -23.51
N PHE A 69 -17.25 -13.12 -24.56
CA PHE A 69 -15.86 -12.72 -24.79
C PHE A 69 -15.68 -11.20 -24.78
N ASN A 70 -16.57 -10.45 -25.43
CA ASN A 70 -16.48 -8.99 -25.51
C ASN A 70 -16.58 -8.34 -24.12
N PHE A 71 -17.39 -8.90 -23.23
CA PHE A 71 -17.55 -8.39 -21.87
C PHE A 71 -16.35 -8.73 -21.00
N PHE A 72 -15.85 -9.97 -21.09
CA PHE A 72 -14.61 -10.39 -20.43
C PHE A 72 -13.42 -9.52 -20.89
N PHE A 73 -13.25 -9.34 -22.20
CA PHE A 73 -12.18 -8.54 -22.78
C PHE A 73 -12.28 -7.06 -22.36
N GLY A 74 -13.50 -6.51 -22.30
CA GLY A 74 -13.74 -5.17 -21.79
C GLY A 74 -13.29 -4.99 -20.33
N LYS A 75 -13.62 -5.95 -19.45
CA LYS A 75 -13.16 -5.96 -18.05
C LYS A 75 -11.63 -6.04 -17.95
N PHE A 76 -11.02 -6.96 -18.70
CA PHE A 76 -9.57 -7.10 -18.74
C PHE A 76 -8.90 -5.78 -19.15
N ARG A 77 -9.38 -5.16 -20.24
CA ARG A 77 -8.86 -3.88 -20.74
C ARG A 77 -9.01 -2.76 -19.72
N SER A 78 -10.14 -2.67 -19.03
CA SER A 78 -10.38 -1.65 -18.01
C SER A 78 -9.41 -1.77 -16.84
N LEU A 79 -9.23 -3.00 -16.32
CA LEU A 79 -8.30 -3.25 -15.22
C LEU A 79 -6.84 -2.98 -15.63
N TRP A 80 -6.48 -3.35 -16.86
CA TRP A 80 -5.13 -3.12 -17.37
C TRP A 80 -4.83 -1.64 -17.55
N ALA A 81 -5.78 -0.86 -18.08
CA ALA A 81 -5.64 0.59 -18.20
C ALA A 81 -5.47 1.27 -16.84
N GLU A 82 -6.23 0.84 -15.82
CA GLU A 82 -6.07 1.34 -14.46
C GLU A 82 -4.67 1.03 -13.89
N LEU A 83 -4.17 -0.20 -14.11
CA LEU A 83 -2.83 -0.58 -13.68
C LEU A 83 -1.74 0.30 -14.34
N GLU A 84 -1.88 0.61 -15.62
CA GLU A 84 -0.96 1.50 -16.35
C GLU A 84 -1.01 2.94 -15.81
N MET A 85 -2.19 3.43 -15.40
CA MET A 85 -2.31 4.73 -14.75
C MET A 85 -1.64 4.76 -13.36
N LEU A 86 -1.79 3.69 -12.59
CA LEU A 86 -1.21 3.57 -11.25
C LEU A 86 0.32 3.34 -11.29
N ARG A 87 0.80 2.61 -12.30
CA ARG A 87 2.22 2.31 -12.51
C ARG A 87 2.61 2.64 -13.95
N PRO A 88 2.77 3.92 -14.29
CA PRO A 88 3.20 4.31 -15.62
C PRO A 88 4.56 3.69 -15.95
N PRO A 89 4.82 3.34 -17.22
CA PRO A 89 6.13 2.85 -17.64
C PRO A 89 7.24 3.83 -17.23
N THR A 90 8.34 3.29 -16.75
CA THR A 90 9.49 4.09 -16.31
C THR A 90 10.78 3.34 -16.62
N LEU A 91 11.83 4.10 -16.90
CA LEU A 91 13.20 3.60 -17.05
C LEU A 91 14.06 3.96 -15.82
N ASP A 92 13.48 4.63 -14.82
CA ASP A 92 14.16 4.98 -13.58
C ASP A 92 14.46 3.71 -12.76
N ALA A 93 15.74 3.42 -12.58
CA ALA A 93 16.22 2.24 -11.89
C ALA A 93 15.76 2.18 -10.41
N VAL A 94 15.63 3.34 -9.74
CA VAL A 94 15.18 3.42 -8.35
C VAL A 94 13.72 3.02 -8.27
N VAL A 95 12.87 3.63 -9.12
CA VAL A 95 11.43 3.33 -9.16
C VAL A 95 11.19 1.86 -9.56
N LEU A 96 11.96 1.32 -10.51
CA LEU A 96 11.87 -0.09 -10.90
C LEU A 96 12.24 -1.03 -9.75
N ASN A 97 13.28 -0.69 -8.97
CA ASN A 97 13.67 -1.49 -7.83
C ASN A 97 12.62 -1.45 -6.71
N GLU A 98 12.06 -0.28 -6.41
CA GLU A 98 10.96 -0.13 -5.45
C GLU A 98 9.74 -0.98 -5.85
N ARG A 99 9.32 -0.90 -7.13
CA ARG A 99 8.20 -1.71 -7.64
C ARG A 99 8.47 -3.21 -7.49
N ARG A 100 9.70 -3.65 -7.73
CA ARG A 100 10.11 -5.06 -7.55
C ARG A 100 9.99 -5.50 -6.08
N GLU A 101 10.46 -4.70 -5.14
CA GLU A 101 10.34 -5.03 -3.71
C GLU A 101 8.86 -5.07 -3.28
N GLN A 102 8.04 -4.14 -3.76
CA GLN A 102 6.59 -4.16 -3.54
C GLN A 102 5.94 -5.44 -4.11
N ASP A 103 6.33 -5.85 -5.32
CA ASP A 103 5.78 -7.05 -5.96
C ASP A 103 6.16 -8.34 -5.23
N LYS A 104 7.32 -8.39 -4.56
CA LYS A 104 7.67 -9.52 -3.66
C LYS A 104 6.74 -9.58 -2.46
N VAL A 105 6.42 -8.44 -1.85
CA VAL A 105 5.47 -8.37 -0.72
C VAL A 105 4.10 -8.83 -1.18
N PHE A 106 3.64 -8.38 -2.35
CA PHE A 106 2.36 -8.81 -2.92
C PHE A 106 2.28 -10.31 -3.19
N ALA A 107 3.39 -10.98 -3.50
CA ALA A 107 3.40 -12.43 -3.72
C ALA A 107 3.12 -13.24 -2.44
N LEU A 108 3.20 -12.61 -1.26
CA LEU A 108 2.88 -13.23 0.03
C LEU A 108 1.41 -13.04 0.44
N LEU A 109 0.65 -12.21 -0.28
CA LEU A 109 -0.72 -11.78 0.04
C LEU A 109 -1.75 -12.37 -0.94
#